data_AF-A0A9P1MTA5-F1
#
_entry.id   AF-A0A9P1MTA5-F1
#
_cell.length_a   1.000
_cell.length_b   1.000
_cell.length_c   1.000
_cell.angle_alpha   90.00
_cell.angle_beta   90.00
_cell.angle_gamma   90.00
#
_symmetry.space_group_name_H-M   'P 1'
#
loop_
_entity.id
_entity.type
_entity.pdbx_description
1 polymer ?
#
loop_
_entity_poly.entity_id
_entity_poly.type
_entity_poly.pdbx_seq_one_letter_code
_entity_poly.pdbx_strand_id
1 'polypeptide(L)'
;MRRPAACFEIFEIPNAALVTVSLQILTMLAEIGIYFMLENYGFFTNPSFFRLVIIPIAIVYIGGGILAIFGVLTRKRLLITVHSTITSTLMVLTDILAVSIIFLMAIGKRSDYLHNLHRGFVNEKKFYEILGPFWMYLGAIFLHATVAVNMAFLQPLNDFSKFVEKESEIAKTALQSSYSSTSSSPYSK
;
A
#
# COMPACT_ATOMS: atom_id res chain seq x y z
N MET A 1 14.17 1.77 20.04
CA MET A 1 12.79 1.44 19.60
C MET A 1 12.88 0.28 18.64
N ARG A 2 12.32 -0.90 18.98
CA ARG A 2 12.27 -2.07 18.10
C ARG A 2 11.40 -1.76 16.89
N ARG A 3 11.91 -2.05 15.68
CA ARG A 3 11.16 -1.90 14.43
C ARG A 3 10.18 -3.09 14.30
N PRO A 4 8.88 -2.86 14.02
CA PRO A 4 7.92 -3.91 13.65
C PRO A 4 8.34 -4.81 12.48
N ALA A 5 9.40 -4.44 11.73
CA ALA A 5 9.94 -5.16 10.59
C ALA A 5 11.14 -6.06 10.95
N ALA A 6 11.05 -6.85 12.04
CA ALA A 6 12.15 -7.72 12.50
C ALA A 6 12.65 -8.71 11.42
N CYS A 7 11.80 -9.08 10.45
CA CYS A 7 12.19 -9.97 9.34
C CYS A 7 13.15 -9.30 8.33
N PHE A 8 13.18 -7.97 8.28
CA PHE A 8 14.01 -7.21 7.34
C PHE A 8 15.31 -6.68 7.96
N GLU A 9 15.52 -6.85 9.27
CA GLU A 9 16.76 -6.45 9.97
C GLU A 9 18.00 -7.22 9.48
N ILE A 10 17.79 -8.38 8.83
CA ILE A 10 18.87 -9.19 8.25
C ILE A 10 19.43 -8.55 6.96
N PHE A 11 18.64 -7.71 6.29
CA PHE A 11 19.02 -7.09 5.02
C PHE A 11 19.57 -5.67 5.24
N GLU A 12 20.56 -5.29 4.43
CA GLU A 12 20.94 -3.88 4.31
C GLU A 12 19.72 -3.03 3.89
N ILE A 13 19.64 -1.81 4.42
CA ILE A 13 18.52 -0.87 4.21
C ILE A 13 18.03 -0.77 2.75
N PRO A 14 18.88 -0.65 1.71
CA PRO A 14 18.44 -0.65 0.30
C PRO A 14 17.79 -1.97 -0.13
N ASN A 15 18.37 -3.10 0.26
CA ASN A 15 17.87 -4.43 -0.10
C ASN A 15 16.54 -4.70 0.60
N ALA A 16 16.41 -4.31 1.88
CA ALA A 16 15.16 -4.35 2.62
C ALA A 16 14.05 -3.55 1.90
N ALA A 17 14.35 -2.33 1.45
CA ALA A 17 13.39 -1.50 0.72
C ALA A 17 12.96 -2.14 -0.61
N LEU A 18 13.91 -2.71 -1.38
CA LEU A 18 13.62 -3.33 -2.68
C LEU A 18 12.78 -4.60 -2.54
N VAL A 19 13.12 -5.48 -1.59
CA VAL A 19 12.33 -6.67 -1.29
C VAL A 19 10.92 -6.28 -0.85
N THR A 20 10.81 -5.23 -0.04
CA THR A 20 9.53 -4.78 0.49
C THR A 20 8.60 -4.24 -0.60
N VAL A 21 9.11 -3.40 -1.51
CA VAL A 21 8.32 -2.92 -2.65
C VAL A 21 7.95 -4.07 -3.59
N SER A 22 8.85 -5.04 -3.77
CA SER A 22 8.57 -6.25 -4.56
C SER A 22 7.44 -7.08 -3.96
N LEU A 23 7.43 -7.25 -2.63
CA LEU A 23 6.35 -7.92 -1.90
C LEU A 23 5.03 -7.16 -2.01
N GLN A 24 5.04 -5.83 -1.92
CA GLN A 24 3.84 -5.01 -2.13
C GLN A 24 3.22 -5.22 -3.52
N ILE A 25 4.05 -5.25 -4.57
CA ILE A 25 3.58 -5.53 -5.94
C ILE A 25 3.02 -6.96 -6.03
N LEU A 26 3.72 -7.95 -5.44
CA LEU A 26 3.27 -9.33 -5.44
C LEU A 26 1.93 -9.50 -4.70
N THR A 27 1.75 -8.86 -3.55
CA THR A 27 0.48 -8.85 -2.81
C THR A 27 -0.64 -8.28 -3.65
N MET A 28 -0.42 -7.15 -4.34
CA MET A 28 -1.44 -6.59 -5.23
C MET A 28 -1.77 -7.50 -6.42
N LEU A 29 -0.76 -8.15 -7.01
CA LEU A 29 -1.00 -9.13 -8.08
C LEU A 29 -1.82 -10.33 -7.57
N ALA A 30 -1.57 -10.78 -6.35
CA ALA A 30 -2.36 -11.83 -5.71
C ALA A 30 -3.81 -11.39 -5.49
N GLU A 31 -4.05 -10.16 -5.01
CA GLU A 31 -5.40 -9.60 -4.83
C GLU A 31 -6.17 -9.49 -6.14
N ILE A 32 -5.52 -8.99 -7.20
CA ILE A 32 -6.09 -8.94 -8.55
C ILE A 32 -6.41 -10.37 -9.05
N GLY A 33 -5.50 -11.32 -8.81
CA GLY A 33 -5.72 -12.73 -9.16
C GLY A 33 -6.92 -13.35 -8.43
N ILE A 34 -7.08 -13.07 -7.13
CA ILE A 34 -8.25 -13.48 -6.35
C ILE A 34 -9.52 -12.85 -6.92
N TYR A 35 -9.49 -11.56 -7.25
CA TYR A 35 -10.63 -10.88 -7.87
C TYR A 35 -11.04 -11.55 -9.20
N PHE A 36 -10.09 -11.81 -10.11
CA PHE A 36 -10.37 -12.49 -11.37
C PHE A 36 -10.92 -13.91 -11.17
N MET A 37 -10.41 -14.64 -10.17
CA MET A 37 -10.97 -15.95 -9.83
C MET A 37 -12.42 -15.84 -9.38
N LEU A 38 -12.72 -14.94 -8.43
CA LEU A 38 -14.08 -14.71 -7.95
C LEU A 38 -15.02 -14.28 -9.09
N GLU A 39 -14.52 -13.45 -10.01
CA GLU A 39 -15.27 -13.07 -11.20
C GLU A 39 -15.56 -14.26 -12.11
N ASN A 40 -14.56 -15.06 -12.45
CA ASN A 40 -14.69 -16.23 -13.32
C ASN A 40 -15.62 -17.30 -12.74
N TYR A 41 -15.62 -17.46 -11.42
CA TYR A 41 -16.55 -18.34 -10.72
C TYR A 41 -17.93 -17.72 -10.50
N GLY A 42 -18.20 -16.51 -11.00
CA GLY A 42 -19.51 -15.86 -10.98
C GLY A 42 -19.98 -15.45 -9.59
N PHE A 43 -19.06 -15.00 -8.74
CA PHE A 43 -19.36 -14.41 -7.43
C PHE A 43 -19.87 -12.97 -7.54
N PHE A 44 -19.55 -12.27 -8.63
CA PHE A 44 -20.05 -10.92 -8.91
C PHE A 44 -21.19 -10.97 -9.92
N THR A 45 -22.33 -10.37 -9.57
CA THR A 45 -23.51 -10.29 -10.44
C THR A 45 -23.34 -9.19 -11.50
N ASN A 46 -22.64 -8.10 -11.14
CA ASN A 46 -22.29 -7.01 -12.06
C ASN A 46 -20.79 -6.71 -11.98
N PRO A 47 -19.94 -7.50 -12.67
CA PRO A 47 -18.50 -7.35 -12.58
C PRO A 47 -17.97 -6.05 -13.20
N SER A 48 -18.67 -5.49 -14.19
CA SER A 48 -18.26 -4.27 -14.90
C SER A 48 -18.09 -3.08 -13.95
N PHE A 49 -18.93 -2.97 -12.93
CA PHE A 49 -18.81 -1.93 -11.90
C PHE A 49 -17.53 -2.09 -11.09
N PHE A 50 -17.21 -3.31 -10.65
CA PHE A 50 -16.00 -3.59 -9.87
C PHE A 50 -14.73 -3.38 -10.71
N ARG A 51 -14.74 -3.77 -11.99
CA ARG A 51 -13.60 -3.54 -12.90
C ARG A 51 -13.28 -2.06 -13.05
N LEU A 52 -14.29 -1.20 -13.13
CA LEU A 52 -14.11 0.26 -13.26
C LEU A 52 -13.36 0.85 -12.07
N VAL A 53 -13.48 0.26 -10.88
CA VAL A 53 -12.81 0.70 -9.64
C VAL A 53 -11.46 -0.01 -9.45
N ILE A 54 -11.40 -1.33 -9.63
CA ILE A 54 -10.22 -2.14 -9.32
C ILE A 54 -9.09 -1.88 -10.31
N ILE A 55 -9.38 -1.73 -11.61
CA ILE A 55 -8.36 -1.50 -12.65
C ILE A 55 -7.56 -0.22 -12.40
N PRO A 56 -8.16 0.97 -12.19
CA PRO A 56 -7.38 2.18 -11.94
C PRO A 56 -6.60 2.10 -10.62
N ILE A 57 -7.16 1.48 -9.56
CA ILE A 57 -6.43 1.27 -8.30
C ILE A 57 -5.20 0.39 -8.54
N ALA A 58 -5.35 -0.71 -9.28
CA ALA A 58 -4.25 -1.60 -9.64
C ALA A 58 -3.17 -0.89 -10.45
N ILE A 59 -3.56 -0.09 -11.45
CA ILE A 59 -2.62 0.69 -12.28
C ILE A 59 -1.83 1.66 -11.42
N VAL A 60 -2.51 2.43 -10.57
CA VAL A 60 -1.87 3.42 -9.69
C VAL A 60 -0.93 2.75 -8.69
N TYR A 61 -1.34 1.62 -8.12
CA TYR A 61 -0.54 0.89 -7.14
C TYR A 61 0.69 0.22 -7.75
N ILE A 62 0.53 -0.50 -8.87
CA ILE A 62 1.64 -1.17 -9.57
C ILE A 62 2.59 -0.12 -10.15
N GLY A 63 2.04 0.93 -10.79
CA GLY A 63 2.83 2.05 -11.31
C GLY A 63 3.64 2.74 -10.22
N GLY A 64 3.01 3.02 -9.07
CA GLY A 64 3.68 3.54 -7.88
C GLY A 64 4.80 2.62 -7.39
N GLY A 65 4.57 1.31 -7.34
CA GLY A 65 5.58 0.33 -6.95
C GLY A 65 6.80 0.35 -7.86
N ILE A 66 6.60 0.43 -9.18
CA ILE A 66 7.70 0.56 -10.15
C ILE A 66 8.47 1.87 -9.95
N LEU A 67 7.76 2.99 -9.73
CA LEU A 67 8.36 4.28 -9.38
C LEU A 67 9.20 4.19 -8.11
N ALA A 68 8.72 3.47 -7.08
CA ALA A 68 9.45 3.26 -5.84
C ALA A 68 10.71 2.41 -6.04
N ILE A 69 10.66 1.35 -6.85
CA ILE A 69 11.86 0.56 -7.22
C ILE A 69 12.90 1.48 -7.86
N PHE A 70 12.50 2.29 -8.85
CA PHE A 70 13.42 3.23 -9.49
C PHE A 70 13.95 4.27 -8.50
N GLY A 71 13.10 4.73 -7.57
CA GLY A 71 13.49 5.62 -6.48
C GLY A 71 14.55 5.02 -5.56
N VAL A 72 14.43 3.74 -5.22
CA VAL A 72 15.42 3.01 -4.41
C VAL A 72 16.73 2.85 -5.18
N LEU A 73 16.68 2.42 -6.45
CA LEU A 73 17.87 2.21 -7.29
C LEU A 73 18.62 3.51 -7.59
N THR A 74 17.90 4.60 -7.84
CA THR A 74 18.49 5.92 -8.15
C THR A 74 18.70 6.79 -6.92
N ARG A 75 18.41 6.28 -5.72
CA ARG A 75 18.41 7.03 -4.44
C ARG A 75 17.63 8.35 -4.52
N LYS A 76 16.55 8.39 -5.32
CA LYS A 76 15.66 9.55 -5.46
C LYS A 76 14.50 9.46 -4.47
N ARG A 77 14.63 10.16 -3.34
CA ARG A 77 13.62 10.25 -2.28
C ARG A 77 12.22 10.58 -2.81
N LEU A 78 12.10 11.55 -3.72
CA LEU A 78 10.81 12.04 -4.20
C LEU A 78 9.93 10.91 -4.76
N LEU A 79 10.52 9.97 -5.52
CA LEU A 79 9.77 8.84 -6.10
C LEU A 79 9.25 7.88 -5.02
N ILE A 80 10.05 7.66 -3.98
CA ILE A 80 9.70 6.81 -2.84
C ILE A 80 8.58 7.44 -2.02
N THR A 81 8.68 8.75 -1.77
CA THR A 81 7.67 9.50 -1.01
C THR A 81 6.34 9.58 -1.76
N VAL A 82 6.36 9.76 -3.08
CA VAL A 82 5.14 9.75 -3.91
C VAL A 82 4.41 8.40 -3.80
N HIS A 83 5.11 7.28 -4.01
CA HIS A 83 4.51 5.94 -3.85
C HIS A 83 3.97 5.73 -2.43
N SER A 84 4.77 6.03 -1.40
CA SER A 84 4.37 5.90 0.01
C SER A 84 3.10 6.68 0.33
N THR A 85 2.96 7.90 -0.21
CA THR A 85 1.77 8.75 -0.02
C THR A 85 0.55 8.16 -0.73
N ILE A 86 0.70 7.69 -1.97
CA ILE A 86 -0.37 7.05 -2.74
C ILE A 86 -0.86 5.81 -2.00
N THR A 87 0.06 4.91 -1.61
CA THR A 87 -0.28 3.67 -0.90
C THR A 87 -0.93 3.97 0.44
N SER A 88 -0.44 4.95 1.21
CA SER A 88 -1.05 5.35 2.48
C SER A 88 -2.47 5.90 2.30
N THR A 89 -2.73 6.65 1.23
CA THR A 89 -4.07 7.20 0.97
C THR A 89 -5.05 6.09 0.56
N LEU A 90 -4.59 5.15 -0.28
CA LEU A 90 -5.38 3.97 -0.64
C LEU A 90 -5.67 3.09 0.58
N MET A 91 -4.72 2.93 1.49
CA MET A 91 -4.93 2.20 2.75
C MET A 91 -6.05 2.80 3.60
N VAL A 92 -6.06 4.13 3.77
CA VAL A 92 -7.13 4.83 4.50
C VAL A 92 -8.48 4.66 3.82
N LEU A 93 -8.54 4.78 2.48
CA LEU A 93 -9.77 4.57 1.73
C LEU A 93 -10.31 3.14 1.93
N THR A 94 -9.43 2.15 1.88
CA THR A 94 -9.75 0.74 2.10
C THR A 94 -10.29 0.52 3.52
N ASP A 95 -9.66 1.07 4.56
CA ASP A 95 -10.19 0.99 5.93
C ASP A 95 -11.56 1.64 6.09
N ILE A 96 -11.78 2.80 5.46
CA ILE A 96 -13.09 3.46 5.43
C ILE A 96 -14.14 2.55 4.76
N LEU A 97 -13.78 1.87 3.67
CA LEU A 97 -14.67 0.90 3.01
C LEU A 97 -14.96 -0.32 3.90
N ALA A 98 -13.96 -0.90 4.57
CA ALA A 98 -14.18 -2.00 5.52
C ALA A 98 -15.15 -1.61 6.64
N VAL A 99 -14.93 -0.44 7.25
CA VAL A 99 -15.81 0.10 8.29
C VAL A 99 -17.21 0.37 7.74
N SER A 100 -17.31 0.91 6.52
CA SER A 100 -18.60 1.14 5.85
C SER A 100 -19.35 -0.17 5.62
N ILE A 101 -18.69 -1.25 5.19
CA ILE A 101 -19.31 -2.58 5.03
C ILE A 101 -19.85 -3.09 6.37
N ILE A 102 -19.10 -2.93 7.45
CA ILE A 102 -19.54 -3.32 8.80
C ILE A 102 -20.78 -2.51 9.22
N PHE A 103 -20.78 -1.19 8.99
CA PHE A 103 -21.94 -0.33 9.29
C PHE A 103 -23.17 -0.67 8.44
N LEU A 104 -22.98 -0.89 7.13
CA LEU A 104 -24.06 -1.30 6.22
C LEU A 104 -24.70 -2.62 6.67
N MET A 105 -23.90 -3.55 7.20
CA MET A 105 -24.40 -4.79 7.80
C MET A 105 -25.13 -4.58 9.13
N ALA A 106 -24.62 -3.71 10.01
CA ALA A 106 -25.28 -3.40 11.27
C ALA A 106 -26.65 -2.74 11.05
N ILE A 107 -26.79 -1.89 10.02
CA ILE A 107 -28.02 -1.19 9.68
C ILE A 107 -28.92 -2.00 8.73
N GLY A 108 -28.34 -2.87 7.89
CA GLY A 108 -29.03 -3.60 6.82
C GLY A 108 -30.18 -4.50 7.31
N LYS A 109 -30.14 -4.96 8.57
CA LYS A 109 -31.28 -5.66 9.18
C LYS A 109 -32.53 -4.79 9.38
N ARG A 110 -32.44 -3.46 9.24
CA ARG A 110 -33.56 -2.51 9.39
C ARG A 110 -34.08 -1.91 8.07
N SER A 111 -33.44 -2.16 6.93
CA SER A 111 -33.78 -1.48 5.66
C SER A 111 -33.76 -2.42 4.46
N ASP A 112 -34.94 -2.62 3.85
CA ASP A 112 -35.12 -3.43 2.63
C ASP A 112 -34.33 -2.90 1.42
N TYR A 113 -33.99 -1.61 1.42
CA TYR A 113 -33.22 -0.98 0.35
C TYR A 113 -31.76 -1.45 0.31
N LEU A 114 -31.12 -1.58 1.47
CA LEU A 114 -29.74 -2.06 1.60
C LEU A 114 -29.60 -3.54 1.23
N HIS A 115 -30.62 -4.33 1.56
CA HIS A 115 -30.67 -5.75 1.22
C HIS A 115 -30.74 -5.98 -0.30
N ASN A 116 -31.53 -5.18 -1.02
CA ASN A 116 -31.62 -5.27 -2.49
C ASN A 116 -30.36 -4.77 -3.21
N LEU A 117 -29.65 -3.80 -2.62
CA LEU A 117 -28.44 -3.24 -3.21
C LEU A 117 -27.29 -4.27 -3.23
N HIS A 118 -27.05 -5.00 -2.14
CA HIS A 118 -26.02 -6.05 -2.10
C HIS A 118 -26.27 -7.17 -3.14
N ARG A 119 -27.52 -7.60 -3.29
CA ARG A 119 -27.92 -8.62 -4.28
C ARG A 119 -27.65 -8.21 -5.72
N GLY A 120 -27.71 -6.91 -6.02
CA GLY A 120 -27.43 -6.37 -7.36
C GLY A 120 -25.96 -6.43 -7.76
N PHE A 121 -25.04 -6.47 -6.79
CA PHE A 121 -23.60 -6.47 -7.05
C PHE A 121 -22.95 -7.84 -6.86
N VAL A 122 -23.43 -8.62 -5.89
CA VAL A 122 -22.76 -9.84 -5.42
C VAL A 122 -23.73 -11.02 -5.37
N ASN A 123 -23.26 -12.20 -5.76
CA ASN A 123 -23.99 -13.46 -5.62
C ASN A 123 -23.88 -13.98 -4.18
N GLU A 124 -24.78 -13.51 -3.32
CA GLU A 124 -24.83 -13.85 -1.89
C GLU A 124 -24.84 -15.36 -1.63
N LYS A 125 -25.51 -16.15 -2.49
CA LYS A 125 -25.62 -17.60 -2.30
C LYS A 125 -24.25 -18.28 -2.38
N LYS A 126 -23.45 -17.94 -3.40
CA LYS A 126 -22.10 -18.52 -3.57
C LYS A 126 -21.16 -18.14 -2.44
N PHE A 127 -21.21 -16.88 -1.99
CA PHE A 127 -20.42 -16.46 -0.84
C PHE A 127 -20.87 -17.15 0.45
N TYR A 128 -22.18 -17.31 0.65
CA TYR A 128 -22.73 -18.02 1.80
C TYR A 128 -22.36 -19.51 1.81
N GLU A 129 -22.36 -20.17 0.65
CA GLU A 129 -22.02 -21.60 0.54
C GLU A 129 -20.55 -21.89 0.90
N ILE A 130 -19.64 -20.95 0.64
CA ILE A 130 -18.20 -21.18 0.83
C ILE A 130 -17.70 -20.60 2.15
N LEU A 131 -18.10 -19.37 2.48
CA LEU A 131 -17.61 -18.64 3.66
C LEU A 131 -18.64 -18.60 4.80
N GLY A 132 -19.84 -19.15 4.58
CA GLY A 132 -20.89 -19.20 5.58
C GLY A 132 -21.62 -17.85 5.79
N PRO A 133 -22.44 -17.75 6.86
CA PRO A 133 -23.25 -16.57 7.14
C PRO A 133 -22.44 -15.30 7.46
N PHE A 134 -21.16 -15.44 7.80
CA PHE A 134 -20.29 -14.34 8.20
C PHE A 134 -19.39 -13.83 7.07
N TRP A 135 -19.62 -14.23 5.82
CA TRP A 135 -18.75 -13.94 4.68
C TRP A 135 -18.43 -12.43 4.50
N MET A 136 -19.39 -11.55 4.75
CA MET A 136 -19.17 -10.10 4.68
C MET A 136 -18.26 -9.58 5.81
N TYR A 137 -18.35 -10.13 7.02
CA TYR A 137 -17.43 -9.79 8.11
C TYR A 137 -16.03 -10.31 7.80
N LEU A 138 -15.93 -11.52 7.27
CA LEU A 138 -14.66 -12.10 6.87
C LEU A 138 -14.01 -11.27 5.75
N GLY A 139 -14.81 -10.77 4.80
CA GLY A 139 -14.36 -9.85 3.75
C GLY A 139 -13.84 -8.53 4.32
N ALA A 140 -14.54 -7.90 5.26
CA ALA A 140 -14.09 -6.67 5.91
C ALA A 140 -12.81 -6.87 6.73
N ILE A 141 -12.69 -7.98 7.48
CA ILE A 141 -11.48 -8.34 8.22
C ILE A 141 -10.31 -8.58 7.26
N PHE A 142 -10.56 -9.29 6.16
CA PHE A 142 -9.53 -9.55 5.14
C PHE A 142 -9.03 -8.25 4.51
N LEU A 143 -9.96 -7.33 4.19
CA LEU A 143 -9.64 -6.01 3.65
C LEU A 143 -8.76 -5.19 4.63
N HIS A 144 -9.08 -5.22 5.92
CA HIS A 144 -8.30 -4.56 6.96
C HIS A 144 -6.94 -5.23 7.21
N ALA A 145 -6.89 -6.57 7.15
CA ALA A 145 -5.65 -7.34 7.26
C ALA A 145 -4.68 -7.01 6.11
N THR A 146 -5.19 -6.88 4.88
CA THR A 146 -4.42 -6.39 3.72
C THR A 146 -3.79 -5.02 3.99
N VAL A 147 -4.55 -4.09 4.57
CA VAL A 147 -4.04 -2.75 4.94
C VAL A 147 -2.91 -2.86 5.98
N ALA A 148 -3.10 -3.67 7.02
CA ALA A 148 -2.08 -3.88 8.05
C ALA A 148 -0.77 -4.45 7.48
N VAL A 149 -0.86 -5.40 6.55
CA VAL A 149 0.30 -5.96 5.83
C VAL A 149 1.00 -4.90 4.98
N ASN A 150 0.24 -4.12 4.21
CA ASN A 150 0.81 -3.05 3.39
C ASN A 150 1.46 -1.95 4.24
N MET A 151 0.93 -1.66 5.42
CA MET A 151 1.53 -0.72 6.38
C MET A 151 2.85 -1.26 6.94
N ALA A 152 2.93 -2.55 7.25
CA ALA A 152 4.17 -3.19 7.67
C ALA A 152 5.26 -3.10 6.59
N PHE A 153 4.87 -3.20 5.32
CA PHE A 153 5.76 -3.00 4.18
C PHE A 153 6.10 -1.51 3.92
N LEU A 154 5.24 -0.56 4.28
CA LEU A 154 5.57 0.85 4.13
C LEU A 154 6.73 1.28 5.04
N GLN A 155 6.91 0.59 6.16
CA GLN A 155 7.89 0.97 7.18
C GLN A 155 9.36 0.86 6.69
N PRO A 156 9.85 -0.29 6.17
CA PRO A 156 11.21 -0.37 5.62
C PRO A 156 11.48 0.65 4.51
N LEU A 157 10.48 0.93 3.68
CA LEU A 157 10.58 1.91 2.59
C LEU A 157 10.73 3.35 3.12
N ASN A 158 9.97 3.70 4.15
CA ASN A 158 10.07 4.99 4.83
C ASN A 158 11.41 5.15 5.57
N ASP A 159 11.94 4.08 6.17
CA ASP A 159 13.26 4.08 6.79
C ASP A 159 14.37 4.31 5.75
N PHE A 160 14.27 3.69 4.57
CA PHE A 160 15.19 3.97 3.46
C PHE A 160 15.08 5.42 2.96
N SER A 161 13.85 5.96 2.84
CA SER A 161 13.66 7.37 2.47
C SER A 161 14.36 8.34 3.43
N LYS A 162 14.30 8.08 4.74
CA LYS A 162 14.99 8.89 5.77
C LYS A 162 16.52 8.73 5.68
N PHE A 163 16.99 7.53 5.38
CA PHE A 163 18.42 7.27 5.16
C PHE A 163 18.97 8.12 4.01
N VAL A 164 18.28 8.14 2.86
CA VAL A 164 18.66 8.96 1.69
C VAL A 164 18.66 10.46 2.03
N GLU A 165 17.69 10.94 2.79
CA GLU A 165 17.64 12.34 3.26
C GLU A 165 18.88 12.69 4.09
N LYS A 166 19.21 11.85 5.09
CA LYS A 166 20.37 12.04 5.95
C LYS A 166 21.69 12.05 5.17
N GLU A 167 21.84 11.15 4.20
CA GLU A 167 23.02 11.09 3.32
C GLU A 167 23.19 12.41 2.53
N SER A 168 22.08 12.95 2.00
CA SER A 168 22.10 14.21 1.25
C SER A 168 22.46 15.43 2.11
N GLU A 169 22.00 15.49 3.36
CA GLU A 169 22.30 16.59 4.30
C GLU A 169 23.77 16.57 4.74
N ILE A 170 24.35 15.39 4.96
CA ILE A 170 25.78 15.22 5.27
C ILE A 170 26.63 15.72 4.09
N ALA A 171 26.27 15.34 2.86
CA ALA A 171 26.99 15.79 1.66
C ALA A 171 26.96 17.32 1.48
N LYS A 172 25.80 17.95 1.72
CA LYS A 172 25.67 19.43 1.69
C LYS A 172 26.56 20.09 2.75
N THR A 173 26.56 19.56 3.97
CA THR A 173 27.34 20.11 5.08
C THR A 173 28.85 19.98 4.82
N ALA A 174 29.30 18.85 4.27
CA ALA A 174 30.70 18.62 3.89
C ALA A 174 31.17 19.57 2.78
N LEU A 175 30.31 19.84 1.79
CA LEU A 175 30.58 20.83 0.75
C LEU A 175 30.67 22.24 1.36
N GLN A 176 29.73 22.63 2.22
CA GLN A 176 29.71 23.95 2.84
C GLN A 176 30.94 24.17 3.72
N SER A 177 31.36 23.15 4.49
CA SER A 177 32.60 23.18 5.27
C SER A 177 33.85 23.34 4.40
N SER A 178 33.88 22.69 3.24
CA SER A 178 35.02 22.77 2.29
C SER A 178 35.11 24.14 1.61
N TYR A 179 33.97 24.76 1.32
CA TYR A 179 33.91 26.15 0.81
C TYR A 179 34.35 27.16 1.87
N SER A 180 33.93 26.99 3.13
CA SER A 180 34.37 27.88 4.21
C SER A 180 35.87 27.80 4.47
N SER A 181 36.47 26.60 4.43
CA SER A 181 37.92 26.42 4.66
C SER A 181 38.79 26.91 3.49
N THR A 182 38.28 26.91 2.26
CA THR A 182 38.98 27.53 1.12
C THR A 182 38.83 29.05 1.10
N SER A 183 37.73 29.61 1.63
CA SER A 183 37.55 31.06 1.74
C SER A 183 38.37 31.71 2.87
N SER A 184 38.87 30.92 3.84
CA SER A 184 39.75 31.38 4.92
C SER A 184 41.26 31.33 4.60
N SER A 185 41.65 31.06 3.35
CA SER A 185 43.04 31.18 2.91
C SER A 185 43.16 32.12 1.70
N PRO A 186 43.15 33.44 1.96
CA PRO A 186 44.17 34.28 1.36
C PRO A 186 44.81 35.16 2.45
N TYR A 187 46.14 35.18 2.48
CA TYR A 187 47.00 35.98 3.38
C TYR A 187 47.28 35.40 4.78
N SER A 188 48.20 34.43 4.85
CA SER A 188 49.29 34.53 5.83
C SER A 188 50.62 34.52 5.07
N LYS A 189 51.11 35.72 4.78
CA LYS A 189 52.55 35.97 4.60
C LYS A 189 53.21 35.90 5.96
#